data_AF-S8CXG6-F1
#
_entry.id   AF-S8CXG6-F1
#
_cell.length_a   1.000
_cell.length_b   1.000
_cell.length_c   1.000
_cell.angle_alpha   90.00
_cell.angle_beta   90.00
_cell.angle_gamma   90.00
#
_symmetry.space_group_name_H-M   'P 1'
#
loop_
_entity.id
_entity.type
_entity.pdbx_description
1 polymer ?
#
loop_
_entity_poly.entity_id
_entity_poly.type
_entity_poly.pdbx_seq_one_letter_code
_entity_poly.pdbx_strand_id
1 'polypeptide(L)'
;EFEKMKEKSPDNFRVDFAVSREQTNSKGEKMYIQTRMAEYAKELWELLKKDDTYVYMCGLKGMEKGIDDIMVSLAAEDGIDWIDYKKQLKKGEQWNVEVY
;
A
#
# COMPACT_ATOMS: atom_id res chain seq x y z
N GLU A 1 -8.53 4.70 18.60
CA GLU A 1 -9.39 5.62 17.82
C GLU A 1 -9.81 5.02 16.48
N PHE A 2 -8.88 4.49 15.68
CA PHE A 2 -9.18 3.85 14.38
C PHE A 2 -10.26 2.76 14.43
N GLU A 3 -10.28 1.92 15.48
CA GLU A 3 -11.35 0.93 15.64
C GLU A 3 -12.74 1.57 15.76
N LYS A 4 -12.85 2.68 16.50
CA LYS A 4 -14.10 3.45 16.61
C LYS A 4 -14.49 4.11 15.29
N MET A 5 -13.52 4.50 14.46
CA MET A 5 -13.79 5.03 13.12
C MET A 5 -14.35 3.94 12.21
N LYS A 6 -13.79 2.72 12.27
CA LYS A 6 -14.29 1.55 11.54
C LYS A 6 -15.70 1.18 11.97
N GLU A 7 -15.99 1.20 13.27
CA GLU A 7 -17.34 0.95 13.78
C GLU A 7 -18.37 1.98 13.28
N LYS A 8 -17.98 3.26 13.20
CA LYS A 8 -18.86 4.34 12.74
C LYS A 8 -19.10 4.35 11.23
N SER A 9 -18.10 3.95 10.45
CA SER A 9 -18.12 4.04 8.99
C SER A 9 -17.56 2.78 8.32
N PRO A 10 -18.19 1.60 8.52
CA PRO A 10 -17.62 0.31 8.13
C PRO A 10 -17.42 0.14 6.62
N ASP A 11 -18.25 0.79 5.80
CA ASP A 11 -18.18 0.70 4.34
C ASP A 11 -17.20 1.72 3.72
N ASN A 12 -16.82 2.76 4.47
CA ASN A 12 -16.00 3.87 3.99
C ASN A 12 -14.60 3.92 4.62
N PHE A 13 -14.36 3.11 5.67
CA PHE A 13 -13.08 3.09 6.37
C PHE A 13 -12.64 1.67 6.67
N ARG A 14 -11.54 1.25 6.03
CA ARG A 14 -10.81 0.04 6.35
C ARG A 14 -9.53 0.37 7.11
N VAL A 15 -9.24 -0.43 8.14
CA VAL A 15 -7.97 -0.38 8.88
C VAL A 15 -7.39 -1.77 8.99
N ASP A 16 -6.10 -1.87 8.68
CA ASP A 16 -5.29 -3.07 8.75
C ASP A 16 -4.02 -2.77 9.53
N PHE A 17 -3.69 -3.66 10.47
CA PHE A 17 -2.47 -3.55 11.29
C PHE A 17 -1.42 -4.57 10.85
N ALA A 18 -0.16 -4.15 10.87
CA ALA A 18 0.99 -4.99 10.56
C ALA A 18 1.97 -4.99 11.76
N VAL A 19 1.86 -6.00 12.63
CA VAL A 19 2.63 -6.09 13.88
C VAL A 19 3.75 -7.13 13.73
N SER A 20 4.89 -6.68 13.22
CA SER A 20 6.00 -7.56 12.76
C SER A 20 6.59 -8.53 13.79
N ARG A 21 6.34 -8.31 15.09
CA ARG A 21 6.82 -9.18 16.19
C ARG A 21 5.78 -10.16 16.71
N GLU A 22 4.53 -10.02 16.29
CA GLU A 22 3.39 -10.82 16.79
C GLU A 22 2.68 -11.56 15.64
N GLN A 23 2.83 -11.07 14.41
CA GLN A 23 2.14 -11.56 13.23
C GLN A 23 3.14 -12.03 12.18
N THR A 24 2.77 -13.09 11.47
CA THR A 24 3.49 -13.62 10.30
C THR A 24 2.52 -13.89 9.17
N ASN A 25 2.99 -13.83 7.92
CA ASN A 25 2.20 -14.28 6.78
C ASN A 25 2.23 -15.83 6.67
N SER A 26 1.58 -16.37 5.63
CA SER A 26 1.53 -17.81 5.35
C SER A 26 2.90 -18.46 5.10
N LYS A 27 3.93 -17.67 4.80
CA LYS A 27 5.32 -18.12 4.60
C LYS A 27 6.17 -18.03 5.88
N GLY A 28 5.59 -17.58 6.99
CA GLY A 28 6.31 -17.36 8.26
C GLY A 28 7.15 -16.08 8.27
N GLU A 29 6.99 -15.19 7.28
CA GLU A 29 7.70 -13.91 7.22
C GLU A 29 7.04 -12.92 8.18
N LYS A 30 7.86 -12.07 8.82
CA LYS A 30 7.36 -11.02 9.72
C LYS A 30 6.37 -10.10 9.01
N MET A 31 5.29 -9.75 9.70
CA MET A 31 4.26 -8.85 9.17
C MET A 31 4.68 -7.39 9.23
N TYR A 32 5.46 -6.94 8.24
CA TYR A 32 5.65 -5.52 7.96
C TYR A 32 4.53 -4.98 7.07
N ILE A 33 4.48 -3.66 6.86
CA ILE A 33 3.41 -3.02 6.07
C ILE A 33 3.32 -3.59 4.66
N GLN A 34 4.45 -3.78 3.99
CA GLN A 34 4.50 -4.37 2.67
C GLN A 34 3.99 -5.82 2.69
N THR A 35 4.31 -6.59 3.74
CA THR A 35 3.81 -7.95 3.91
C THR A 35 2.29 -7.99 4.03
N ARG A 36 1.69 -7.04 4.77
CA ARG A 36 0.22 -6.91 4.88
C ARG A 36 -0.41 -6.46 3.57
N MET A 37 0.18 -5.47 2.89
CA MET A 37 -0.29 -5.00 1.60
C MET A 37 -0.30 -6.11 0.54
N ALA A 38 0.68 -7.04 0.59
CA ALA A 38 0.73 -8.19 -0.30
C ALA A 38 -0.52 -9.10 -0.20
N GLU A 39 -1.19 -9.14 0.95
CA GLU A 39 -2.44 -9.92 1.11
C GLU A 39 -3.62 -9.30 0.34
N TYR A 40 -3.54 -8.00 0.06
CA TYR A 40 -4.56 -7.22 -0.66
C TYR A 40 -4.04 -6.71 -2.02
N ALA A 41 -2.95 -7.28 -2.53
CA ALA A 41 -2.16 -6.73 -3.62
C ALA A 41 -3.01 -6.39 -4.86
N LYS A 42 -3.87 -7.33 -5.28
CA LYS A 42 -4.78 -7.14 -6.43
C LYS A 42 -5.80 -6.03 -6.20
N GLU A 43 -6.40 -5.99 -5.02
CA GLU A 43 -7.39 -4.96 -4.68
C GLU A 43 -6.76 -3.57 -4.67
N LEU A 44 -5.59 -3.43 -4.02
CA LEU A 44 -4.85 -2.18 -3.97
C LEU A 44 -4.42 -1.71 -5.37
N TRP A 45 -4.03 -2.64 -6.24
CA TRP A 45 -3.71 -2.34 -7.63
C TRP A 45 -4.92 -1.85 -8.43
N GLU A 46 -6.07 -2.52 -8.32
CA GLU A 46 -7.31 -2.09 -8.98
C GLU A 46 -7.79 -0.72 -8.49
N LEU A 47 -7.62 -0.43 -7.20
CA LEU A 47 -7.89 0.92 -6.67
C LEU A 47 -6.92 1.94 -7.27
N LEU A 48 -5.63 1.63 -7.31
CA LEU A 48 -4.61 2.56 -7.79
C LEU A 48 -4.81 2.96 -9.26
N LYS A 49 -5.40 2.08 -10.07
CA LYS A 49 -5.76 2.37 -11.48
C LYS A 49 -6.87 3.40 -11.65
N LYS A 50 -7.61 3.76 -10.59
CA LYS A 50 -8.68 4.74 -10.66
C LYS A 50 -8.16 6.17 -10.51
N ASP A 51 -8.70 7.07 -11.32
CA ASP A 51 -8.31 8.49 -11.32
C ASP A 51 -8.63 9.22 -10.01
N ASP A 52 -9.55 8.69 -9.20
CA ASP A 52 -9.97 9.26 -7.91
C ASP A 52 -9.25 8.65 -6.70
N THR A 53 -8.20 7.84 -6.94
CA THR A 53 -7.42 7.21 -5.86
C THR A 53 -6.15 8.00 -5.55
N TYR A 54 -5.97 8.31 -4.26
CA TYR A 54 -4.83 9.06 -3.74
C TYR A 54 -4.14 8.26 -2.65
N VAL A 55 -2.82 8.06 -2.80
CA VAL A 55 -1.97 7.34 -1.87
C VAL A 55 -1.11 8.32 -1.07
N TYR A 56 -1.07 8.10 0.23
CA TYR A 56 -0.21 8.83 1.16
C TYR A 56 0.68 7.84 1.90
N MET A 57 1.98 8.14 1.93
CA MET A 57 2.98 7.34 2.63
C MET A 57 3.80 8.24 3.56
N CYS A 58 3.84 7.89 4.84
CA CYS A 58 4.59 8.63 5.84
C CYS A 58 5.28 7.68 6.82
N GLY A 59 6.51 8.00 7.22
CA GLY A 59 7.27 7.24 8.21
C GLY A 59 8.77 7.22 7.95
N LEU A 60 9.44 6.13 8.35
CA LEU A 60 10.88 5.99 8.20
C LEU A 60 11.27 5.78 6.73
N LYS A 61 12.35 6.42 6.27
CA LYS A 61 12.88 6.32 4.91
C LYS A 61 13.01 4.90 4.35
N GLY A 62 13.29 3.91 5.20
CA GLY A 62 13.42 2.51 4.82
C GLY A 62 12.13 1.82 4.35
N MET A 63 10.95 2.41 4.59
CA MET A 63 9.67 1.76 4.27
C MET A 63 9.34 1.76 2.78
N GLU A 64 9.79 2.77 2.03
CA GLU A 64 9.39 2.97 0.62
C GLU A 64 9.84 1.79 -0.25
N LYS A 65 11.06 1.28 -0.01
CA LYS A 65 11.65 0.20 -0.81
C LYS A 65 10.77 -1.06 -0.82
N GLY A 66 10.30 -1.49 0.35
CA GLY A 66 9.49 -2.70 0.46
C GLY A 66 8.13 -2.58 -0.23
N ILE A 67 7.58 -1.36 -0.29
CA ILE A 67 6.33 -1.09 -0.99
C ILE A 67 6.57 -1.08 -2.50
N ASP A 68 7.63 -0.42 -2.97
CA ASP A 68 7.98 -0.41 -4.40
C ASP A 68 8.22 -1.83 -4.95
N ASP A 69 8.91 -2.70 -4.22
CA ASP A 69 9.18 -4.09 -4.65
C ASP A 69 7.88 -4.88 -4.95
N ILE A 70 6.82 -4.64 -4.16
CA ILE A 70 5.51 -5.27 -4.38
C ILE A 70 4.80 -4.65 -5.58
N MET A 71 4.83 -3.32 -5.68
CA MET A 71 4.15 -2.60 -6.76
C MET A 71 4.75 -2.90 -8.14
N VAL A 72 6.07 -3.12 -8.23
CA VAL A 72 6.73 -3.59 -9.45
C VAL A 72 6.12 -4.90 -9.93
N SER A 73 5.93 -5.86 -9.02
CA SER A 73 5.38 -7.17 -9.37
C SER A 73 3.93 -7.05 -9.85
N LEU A 74 3.12 -6.24 -9.17
CA LEU A 74 1.72 -6.00 -9.55
C LEU A 74 1.57 -5.30 -10.89
N ALA A 75 2.35 -4.24 -11.11
CA ALA A 75 2.31 -3.49 -12.36
C ALA A 75 2.73 -4.38 -13.55
N ALA A 76 3.74 -5.24 -13.34
CA ALA A 76 4.22 -6.16 -14.37
C ALA A 76 3.17 -7.20 -14.80
N GLU A 77 2.27 -7.63 -13.91
CA GLU A 77 1.14 -8.52 -14.28
C GLU A 77 0.21 -7.89 -15.32
N ASP A 78 0.05 -6.57 -15.30
CA ASP A 78 -0.73 -5.78 -16.26
C ASP A 78 0.12 -5.22 -17.41
N GLY A 79 1.41 -5.60 -17.51
CA GLY A 79 2.34 -5.09 -18.52
C GLY A 79 2.69 -3.61 -18.34
N ILE A 80 2.52 -3.06 -17.14
CA ILE A 80 2.82 -1.67 -16.79
C ILE A 80 4.21 -1.58 -16.14
N ASP A 81 5.01 -0.60 -16.56
CA ASP A 81 6.23 -0.25 -15.84
C ASP A 81 5.89 0.58 -14.60
N TRP A 82 6.16 0.02 -13.42
CA TRP A 82 5.85 0.69 -12.14
C TRP A 82 6.57 2.03 -11.98
N ILE A 83 7.81 2.15 -12.44
CA ILE A 83 8.60 3.36 -12.22
C ILE A 83 8.02 4.53 -13.01
N ASP A 84 7.64 4.30 -14.26
CA ASP A 84 6.99 5.29 -15.10
C ASP A 84 5.56 5.58 -14.64
N TYR A 85 4.82 4.56 -14.20
CA TYR A 85 3.47 4.76 -13.65
C TYR A 85 3.49 5.57 -12.35
N LYS A 86 4.40 5.26 -11.42
CA LYS A 86 4.62 6.04 -10.19
C LYS A 86 4.99 7.50 -10.48
N LYS A 87 5.77 7.79 -11.54
CA LYS A 87 6.04 9.18 -11.96
C LYS A 87 4.75 9.89 -12.41
N GLN A 88 3.88 9.21 -13.15
CA GLN A 88 2.59 9.76 -13.57
C GLN A 88 1.70 10.07 -12.37
N LEU A 89 1.56 9.12 -11.43
CA LEU A 89 0.81 9.30 -10.20
C LEU A 89 1.36 10.47 -9.36
N LYS A 90 2.68 10.59 -9.23
CA LYS A 90 3.32 11.74 -8.54
C LYS A 90 2.99 13.06 -9.22
N LYS A 91 3.03 13.12 -10.55
CA LYS A 91 2.67 14.32 -11.33
C LYS A 91 1.19 14.68 -11.19
N GLY A 92 0.33 13.69 -11.03
CA GLY A 92 -1.10 13.85 -10.77
C GLY A 92 -1.47 14.06 -9.30
N GLU A 93 -0.48 14.24 -8.41
CA GLU A 93 -0.69 14.39 -6.95
C GLU A 93 -1.39 13.18 -6.29
N GLN A 94 -1.41 12.02 -6.95
CA GLN A 94 -2.03 10.77 -6.47
C GLN A 94 -1.05 9.89 -5.70
N TRP A 95 0.25 10.21 -5.69
CA TRP A 95 1.27 9.48 -4.93
C TRP A 95 2.12 10.45 -4.10
N ASN A 96 1.78 10.58 -2.82
CA ASN A 96 2.33 11.58 -1.91
C ASN A 96 3.19 10.90 -0.84
N VAL A 97 4.48 11.24 -0.77
CA VAL A 97 5.45 10.57 0.12
C VAL A 97 6.16 11.59 0.99
N GLU A 98 6.10 11.39 2.31
CA GLU A 98 6.82 12.17 3.31
C GLU A 98 7.55 11.21 4.27
N VAL A 99 8.80 10.87 3.94
CA VAL A 99 9.63 9.97 4.76
C VAL A 99 10.86 10.67 5.31
N TYR A 100 11.26 10.29 6.53
CA TYR A 100 12.36 10.90 7.28
C TYR A 100 13.34 9.86 7.84
#